data_AF-A0A411ZKR7-F1
#
_entry.id   AF-A0A411ZKR7-F1
#
_cell.length_a   1.000
_cell.length_b   1.000
_cell.length_c   1.000
_cell.angle_alpha   90.00
_cell.angle_beta   90.00
_cell.angle_gamma   90.00
#
_symmetry.space_group_name_H-M   'P 1'
#
loop_
_entity.id
_entity.type
_entity.pdbx_description
1 polymer ?
#
loop_
_entity_poly.entity_id
_entity_poly.type
_entity_poly.pdbx_seq_one_letter_code
_entity_poly.pdbx_strand_id
1 'polypeptide(L)'
;MKTKCLLFVILMLLITLISGCSNEGDKYIGKWTGLSNPNNPLSDLRQVTIEKNSENNFIINEKIGSYNAYGKKCEWKENTSTDIATLKDGKLVIGGTSFTYIEKDNTLLYNGDGKYYLKKDDDDSEYTNLKKQAEPLAIERFEKYKAQEKELNTSPFERYGKTKW
;
A
#
# COMPACT_ATOMS: atom_id res chain seq x y z
N MET A 1 36.17 48.28 9.34
CA MET A 1 34.82 47.92 8.85
C MET A 1 34.80 46.88 7.71
N LYS A 2 35.90 46.62 6.99
CA LYS A 2 35.89 45.73 5.81
C LYS A 2 35.95 44.22 6.09
N THR A 3 36.52 43.81 7.23
CA THR A 3 36.67 42.38 7.61
C THR A 3 35.38 41.74 8.16
N LYS A 4 34.49 42.52 8.79
CA LYS A 4 33.23 41.99 9.34
C LYS A 4 32.18 41.68 8.26
N CYS A 5 32.12 42.45 7.18
CA CYS A 5 31.25 42.15 6.04
C CYS A 5 31.73 40.90 5.28
N LEU A 6 33.05 40.73 5.11
CA LEU A 6 33.60 39.57 4.40
C LEU A 6 33.27 38.25 5.12
N LEU A 7 33.35 38.24 6.45
CA LEU A 7 32.99 37.08 7.29
C LEU A 7 31.50 36.73 7.20
N PHE A 8 30.61 37.72 7.13
CA PHE A 8 29.17 37.49 6.96
C PHE A 8 28.82 36.94 5.57
N VAL A 9 29.50 37.40 4.52
CA VAL A 9 29.31 36.90 3.15
C VAL A 9 29.81 35.46 3.01
N ILE A 10 30.96 35.13 3.62
CA ILE A 10 31.50 33.76 3.64
C ILE A 10 30.60 32.83 4.46
N LEU A 11 30.05 33.28 5.59
CA LEU A 11 29.12 32.51 6.40
C LEU A 11 27.79 32.24 5.67
N MET A 12 27.26 33.21 4.91
CA MET A 12 26.08 33.01 4.07
C MET A 12 26.33 32.05 2.89
N LEU A 13 27.51 32.08 2.29
CA LEU A 13 27.93 31.13 1.23
C LEU A 13 28.16 29.71 1.76
N LEU A 14 28.54 29.55 3.03
CA LEU A 14 28.67 28.23 3.68
C LEU A 14 27.31 27.57 3.97
N ILE A 15 26.26 28.34 4.25
CA ILE A 15 24.90 27.79 4.46
C ILE A 15 24.32 27.24 3.14
N THR A 16 24.71 27.81 1.99
CA THR A 16 24.31 27.31 0.66
C THR A 16 25.05 26.05 0.20
N LEU A 17 26.10 25.62 0.92
CA LEU A 17 26.89 24.42 0.60
C LEU A 17 26.49 23.18 1.42
N ILE A 18 25.60 23.32 2.41
CA ILE A 18 25.04 22.20 3.18
C ILE A 18 23.79 21.60 2.51
N SER A 19 23.21 22.27 1.49
CA SER A 19 22.21 21.66 0.60
C SER A 19 22.84 20.73 -0.45
N GLY A 20 24.03 20.19 -0.18
CA GLY A 20 24.67 19.18 -1.02
C GLY A 20 23.88 17.88 -0.98
N CYS A 21 23.45 17.40 -2.16
CA CYS A 21 22.85 16.09 -2.41
C CYS A 21 21.99 15.57 -1.25
N SER A 22 20.78 16.11 -1.08
CA SER A 22 19.88 15.54 -0.08
C SER A 22 19.51 14.12 -0.53
N ASN A 23 20.06 13.12 0.14
CA ASN A 23 19.63 11.72 0.04
C ASN A 23 18.34 11.48 0.84
N GLU A 24 17.59 12.54 1.16
CA GLU A 24 16.40 12.47 2.01
C GLU A 24 15.34 11.52 1.43
N GLY A 25 15.25 11.47 0.09
CA GLY A 25 14.33 10.57 -0.59
C GLY A 25 14.81 9.11 -0.67
N ASP A 26 16.09 8.82 -0.42
CA ASP A 26 16.65 7.48 -0.62
C ASP A 26 16.07 6.46 0.38
N LYS A 27 15.62 6.91 1.56
CA LYS A 27 14.92 6.08 2.55
C LYS A 27 13.62 5.46 2.05
N TYR A 28 13.02 6.04 1.00
CA TYR A 28 11.81 5.52 0.38
C TYR A 28 12.09 4.43 -0.66
N ILE A 29 13.29 4.38 -1.22
CA ILE A 29 13.62 3.49 -2.35
C ILE A 29 13.53 2.03 -1.94
N GLY A 30 12.87 1.21 -2.75
CA GLY A 30 12.75 -0.24 -2.62
C GLY A 30 11.30 -0.70 -2.60
N LYS A 31 11.09 -1.94 -2.15
CA LYS A 31 9.77 -2.58 -2.20
C LYS A 31 9.11 -2.63 -0.82
N TRP A 32 7.82 -2.33 -0.77
CA TRP A 32 7.04 -2.17 0.46
C TRP A 32 5.72 -2.90 0.34
N THR A 33 5.37 -3.74 1.31
CA THR A 33 4.17 -4.56 1.27
C THR A 33 3.36 -4.44 2.56
N GLY A 34 2.03 -4.42 2.45
CA GLY A 34 1.14 -4.45 3.60
C GLY A 34 -0.34 -4.60 3.23
N LEU A 35 -1.17 -4.77 4.24
CA LEU A 35 -2.63 -4.87 4.10
C LEU A 35 -3.28 -3.50 4.29
N SER A 36 -4.30 -3.21 3.49
CA SER A 36 -5.11 -1.99 3.63
C SER A 36 -5.83 -1.94 4.98
N ASN A 37 -6.15 -3.12 5.55
CA ASN A 37 -6.50 -3.27 6.96
C ASN A 37 -5.64 -4.38 7.60
N PRO A 38 -4.62 -4.03 8.41
CA PRO A 38 -3.71 -5.00 9.04
C PRO A 38 -4.38 -6.06 9.90
N ASN A 39 -5.59 -5.79 10.42
CA ASN A 39 -6.34 -6.71 11.26
C ASN A 39 -7.28 -7.63 10.44
N ASN A 40 -7.33 -7.48 9.12
CA ASN A 40 -8.16 -8.27 8.24
C ASN A 40 -7.33 -8.87 7.11
N PRO A 41 -6.98 -10.17 7.18
CA PRO A 41 -6.26 -10.88 6.13
C PRO A 41 -6.98 -10.92 4.77
N LEU A 42 -8.29 -10.64 4.73
CA LEU A 42 -9.08 -10.56 3.50
C LEU A 42 -9.14 -9.15 2.90
N SER A 43 -8.48 -8.17 3.52
CA SER A 43 -8.36 -6.83 2.93
C SER A 43 -7.39 -6.82 1.75
N ASP A 44 -7.42 -5.75 0.96
CA ASP A 44 -6.53 -5.62 -0.18
C ASP A 44 -5.06 -5.60 0.25
N LEU A 45 -4.27 -6.47 -0.37
CA LEU A 45 -2.82 -6.55 -0.22
C LEU A 45 -2.18 -5.57 -1.20
N ARG A 46 -1.45 -4.60 -0.67
CA ARG A 46 -0.73 -3.60 -1.46
C ARG A 46 0.76 -3.87 -1.43
N GLN A 47 1.38 -3.82 -2.59
CA GLN A 47 2.82 -3.76 -2.76
C GLN A 47 3.16 -2.51 -3.57
N VAL A 48 4.16 -1.76 -3.10
CA VAL A 48 4.65 -0.54 -3.73
C VAL A 48 6.15 -0.65 -3.92
N THR A 49 6.61 -0.50 -5.16
CA THR A 49 8.02 -0.34 -5.50
C THR A 49 8.29 1.13 -5.76
N ILE A 50 9.28 1.68 -5.06
CA ILE A 50 9.67 3.10 -5.16
C ILE A 50 11.08 3.17 -5.72
N GLU A 51 11.23 3.93 -6.80
CA GLU A 51 12.50 4.13 -7.50
C GLU A 51 12.79 5.61 -7.67
N LYS A 52 14.07 5.99 -7.59
CA LYS A 52 14.49 7.37 -7.81
C LYS A 52 14.44 7.69 -9.29
N ASN A 53 13.74 8.76 -9.67
CA ASN A 53 13.68 9.25 -11.05
C ASN A 53 14.55 10.50 -11.23
N SER A 54 14.48 11.43 -10.28
CA SER A 54 15.33 12.62 -10.21
C SER A 54 15.56 12.98 -8.73
N GLU A 55 16.25 14.09 -8.45
CA GLU A 55 16.51 14.53 -7.07
C GLU A 55 15.25 14.59 -6.20
N ASN A 56 14.15 15.14 -6.76
CA ASN A 56 12.91 15.34 -6.02
C ASN A 56 11.73 14.51 -6.56
N ASN A 57 11.92 13.67 -7.58
CA ASN A 57 10.84 12.85 -8.12
C ASN A 57 11.16 11.36 -8.08
N PHE A 58 10.14 10.56 -7.80
CA PHE A 58 10.22 9.12 -7.61
C PHE A 58 9.15 8.45 -8.47
N ILE A 59 9.51 7.32 -9.11
CA ILE A 59 8.54 6.45 -9.77
C ILE A 59 7.98 5.52 -8.70
N ILE A 60 6.66 5.40 -8.68
CA ILE A 60 5.92 4.58 -7.73
C ILE A 60 5.14 3.57 -8.56
N ASN A 61 5.53 2.30 -8.48
CA ASN A 61 4.82 1.19 -9.11
C ASN A 61 4.02 0.48 -8.03
N GLU A 62 2.71 0.46 -8.17
CA GLU A 62 1.80 -0.12 -7.21
C GLU A 62 1.14 -1.36 -7.78
N LYS A 63 0.95 -2.36 -6.91
CA LYS A 63 0.23 -3.60 -7.17
C LYS A 63 -0.74 -3.81 -6.01
N ILE A 64 -2.03 -3.86 -6.30
CA ILE A 64 -3.08 -4.14 -5.33
C ILE A 64 -3.71 -5.47 -5.70
N GLY A 65 -3.68 -6.43 -4.78
CA GLY A 65 -4.23 -7.76 -4.97
C GLY A 65 -5.26 -8.14 -3.90
N SER A 66 -6.31 -8.83 -4.30
CA SER A 66 -7.26 -9.44 -3.39
C SER A 66 -7.96 -10.66 -3.98
N TYR A 67 -8.43 -11.54 -3.10
CA TYR A 67 -9.33 -12.62 -3.50
C TYR A 67 -10.73 -12.08 -3.71
N ASN A 68 -11.16 -12.14 -4.97
CA ASN A 68 -12.48 -11.69 -5.35
C ASN A 68 -13.49 -12.85 -5.30
N ALA A 69 -14.64 -12.61 -4.67
CA ALA A 69 -15.72 -13.59 -4.51
C ALA A 69 -16.87 -13.39 -5.51
N TYR A 70 -16.73 -12.51 -6.51
CA TYR A 70 -17.77 -12.31 -7.52
C TYR A 70 -17.81 -13.46 -8.54
N GLY A 71 -18.95 -14.15 -8.63
CA GLY A 71 -19.22 -15.17 -9.66
C GLY A 71 -19.10 -16.61 -9.15
N LYS A 72 -18.73 -17.55 -10.03
CA LYS A 72 -18.71 -19.00 -9.74
C LYS A 72 -17.44 -19.50 -9.06
N LYS A 73 -16.42 -18.66 -8.85
CA LYS A 73 -15.12 -19.04 -8.28
C LYS A 73 -14.51 -17.94 -7.42
N CYS A 74 -13.77 -18.35 -6.38
CA CYS A 74 -12.87 -17.50 -5.63
C CYS A 74 -11.51 -17.48 -6.35
N GLU A 75 -11.05 -16.31 -6.80
CA GLU A 75 -9.78 -16.17 -7.51
C GLU A 75 -9.02 -14.92 -7.07
N TRP A 76 -7.70 -15.01 -7.14
CA TRP A 76 -6.82 -13.87 -6.91
C TRP A 76 -6.85 -12.93 -8.11
N LYS A 77 -7.08 -11.64 -7.87
CA LYS A 77 -6.98 -10.58 -8.89
C LYS A 77 -5.96 -9.55 -8.45
N GLU A 78 -5.25 -9.00 -9.42
CA GLU A 78 -4.27 -7.94 -9.21
C GLU A 78 -4.56 -6.79 -10.17
N ASN A 79 -4.45 -5.58 -9.66
CA ASN A 79 -4.41 -4.36 -10.45
C ASN A 79 -3.06 -3.68 -10.22
N THR A 80 -2.50 -3.10 -11.28
CA THR A 80 -1.25 -2.35 -11.20
C THR A 80 -1.44 -0.93 -11.69
N SER A 81 -0.68 -0.01 -11.10
CA SER A 81 -0.60 1.39 -11.50
C SER A 81 0.82 1.91 -11.37
N THR A 82 1.13 2.97 -12.11
CA THR A 82 2.40 3.67 -12.04
C THR A 82 2.13 5.16 -11.93
N ASP A 83 2.77 5.79 -10.95
CA ASP A 83 2.66 7.22 -10.68
C ASP A 83 4.04 7.85 -10.48
N ILE A 84 4.08 9.18 -10.54
CA ILE A 84 5.27 9.97 -10.18
C ILE A 84 4.96 10.72 -8.88
N ALA A 85 5.75 10.46 -7.85
CA ALA A 85 5.71 11.20 -6.60
C ALA A 85 6.75 12.32 -6.57
N THR A 86 6.41 13.43 -5.94
CA THR A 86 7.36 14.51 -5.63
C THR A 86 7.67 14.51 -4.15
N LEU A 87 8.96 14.62 -3.80
CA LEU A 87 9.42 14.82 -2.43
C LEU A 87 9.08 16.25 -1.99
N LYS A 88 8.24 16.38 -0.97
CA LYS A 88 7.82 17.65 -0.39
C LYS A 88 7.64 17.50 1.11
N ASP A 89 8.24 18.40 1.88
CA ASP A 89 8.13 18.43 3.34
C ASP A 89 8.47 17.06 3.98
N GLY A 90 9.50 16.39 3.44
CA GLY A 90 9.97 15.08 3.88
C GLY A 90 9.08 13.89 3.53
N LYS A 91 8.06 14.06 2.67
CA LYS A 91 7.11 13.03 2.22
C LYS A 91 7.11 12.87 0.72
N LEU A 92 6.82 11.68 0.22
CA LEU A 92 6.51 11.50 -1.21
C LEU A 92 5.03 11.76 -1.43
N VAL A 93 4.69 12.69 -2.32
CA VAL A 93 3.32 13.13 -2.59
C VAL A 93 2.91 12.77 -4.01
N ILE A 94 1.74 12.14 -4.16
CA ILE A 94 1.11 11.79 -5.44
C ILE A 94 -0.35 12.26 -5.38
N GLY A 95 -0.68 13.35 -6.08
CA GLY A 95 -2.03 13.92 -6.03
C GLY A 95 -2.51 14.18 -4.59
N GLY A 96 -3.61 13.53 -4.19
CA GLY A 96 -4.18 13.60 -2.83
C GLY A 96 -3.60 12.61 -1.82
N THR A 97 -2.65 11.77 -2.23
CA THR A 97 -2.04 10.70 -1.44
C THR A 97 -0.61 11.05 -1.05
N SER A 98 -0.13 10.55 0.09
CA SER A 98 1.28 10.67 0.46
C SER A 98 1.85 9.44 1.15
N PHE A 99 3.15 9.24 0.99
CA PHE A 99 3.94 8.26 1.72
C PHE A 99 4.86 8.97 2.71
N THR A 100 4.85 8.50 3.95
CA THR A 100 5.75 9.00 5.02
C THR A 100 6.59 7.85 5.53
N TYR A 101 7.91 7.98 5.43
CA TYR A 101 8.83 6.99 6.00
C TYR A 101 8.90 7.15 7.52
N ILE A 102 8.77 6.05 8.24
CA ILE A 102 8.81 5.99 9.70
C ILE A 102 10.10 5.28 10.12
N GLU A 103 11.08 6.07 10.58
CA GLU A 103 12.42 5.57 10.93
C GLU A 103 12.40 4.55 12.09
N LYS A 104 11.49 4.72 13.05
CA LYS A 104 11.45 3.90 14.27
C LYS A 104 11.27 2.41 14.00
N ASP A 105 10.48 2.06 12.98
CA ASP A 105 10.08 0.69 12.68
C ASP A 105 10.35 0.29 11.22
N ASN A 106 11.06 1.14 10.47
CA ASN A 106 11.36 0.94 9.06
C ASN A 106 10.09 0.60 8.25
N THR A 107 9.03 1.37 8.48
CA THR A 107 7.77 1.24 7.76
C THR A 107 7.50 2.45 6.88
N LEU A 108 6.62 2.23 5.91
CA LEU A 108 6.09 3.28 5.06
C LEU A 108 4.61 3.47 5.38
N LEU A 109 4.26 4.63 5.93
CA LEU A 109 2.87 5.01 6.13
C LEU A 109 2.30 5.52 4.80
N TYR A 110 1.33 4.79 4.26
CA TYR A 110 0.49 5.23 3.16
C TYR A 110 -0.69 6.03 3.70
N ASN A 111 -0.87 7.27 3.22
CA ASN A 111 -2.00 8.14 3.53
C ASN A 111 -2.78 8.42 2.25
N GLY A 112 -3.73 7.54 1.89
CA GLY A 112 -4.59 7.66 0.71
C GLY A 112 -6.02 7.22 1.01
N ASP A 113 -6.51 6.18 0.32
CA ASP A 113 -7.81 5.54 0.57
C ASP A 113 -7.97 4.94 1.99
N GLY A 114 -6.86 4.79 2.70
CA GLY A 114 -6.77 4.51 4.11
C GLY A 114 -5.45 5.00 4.70
N LYS A 115 -5.31 4.84 6.02
CA LYS A 115 -4.04 5.00 6.73
C LYS A 115 -3.56 3.63 7.21
N TYR A 116 -2.54 3.11 6.58
CA TYR A 116 -1.94 1.83 6.95
C TYR A 116 -0.44 1.81 6.63
N TYR A 117 0.23 0.85 7.23
CA TYR A 117 1.69 0.71 7.18
C TYR A 117 2.08 -0.40 6.22
N LEU A 118 3.10 -0.12 5.41
CA LEU A 118 3.78 -1.08 4.55
C LEU A 118 5.15 -1.38 5.15
N LYS A 119 5.54 -2.66 5.17
CA LYS A 119 6.86 -3.11 5.62
C LYS A 119 7.79 -3.27 4.42
N LYS A 120 9.09 -3.12 4.65
CA LYS A 120 10.10 -3.46 3.64
C LYS A 120 9.96 -4.93 3.23
N ASP A 121 9.95 -5.20 1.93
CA ASP A 121 9.67 -6.51 1.36
C ASP A 121 10.48 -6.73 0.06
N ASP A 122 11.80 -6.61 0.15
CA ASP A 122 12.66 -6.62 -1.05
C ASP A 122 12.59 -7.96 -1.81
N ASP A 123 12.34 -9.07 -1.11
CA ASP A 123 12.30 -10.45 -1.64
C ASP A 123 10.90 -11.01 -1.90
N ASP A 124 9.84 -10.19 -1.79
CA ASP A 124 8.43 -10.60 -1.93
C ASP A 124 7.93 -11.64 -0.90
N SER A 125 8.68 -11.84 0.19
CA SER A 125 8.32 -12.82 1.23
C SER A 125 7.04 -12.41 1.97
N GLU A 126 6.89 -11.14 2.36
CA GLU A 126 5.69 -10.65 3.05
C GLU A 126 4.49 -10.72 2.11
N TYR A 127 4.63 -10.32 0.84
CA TYR A 127 3.57 -10.41 -0.16
C TYR A 127 3.07 -11.85 -0.33
N THR A 128 4.00 -12.78 -0.51
CA THR A 128 3.69 -14.20 -0.69
C THR A 128 3.01 -14.78 0.55
N ASN A 129 3.50 -14.44 1.74
CA ASN A 129 2.94 -14.90 3.00
C ASN A 129 1.53 -14.37 3.25
N LEU A 130 1.29 -13.08 3.05
CA LEU A 130 -0.03 -12.47 3.25
C LEU A 130 -1.06 -13.01 2.26
N LYS A 131 -0.69 -13.16 0.97
CA LYS A 131 -1.55 -13.79 -0.03
C LYS A 131 -1.89 -15.23 0.34
N LYS A 132 -0.93 -16.01 0.81
CA LYS A 132 -1.14 -17.41 1.26
C LYS A 132 -2.04 -17.50 2.49
N GLN A 133 -1.94 -16.56 3.43
CA GLN A 133 -2.82 -16.49 4.60
C GLN A 133 -4.26 -16.14 4.22
N ALA A 134 -4.45 -15.27 3.22
CA ALA A 134 -5.77 -14.85 2.76
C ALA A 134 -6.55 -15.95 2.01
N GLU A 135 -5.84 -16.84 1.30
CA GLU A 135 -6.45 -17.84 0.42
C GLU A 135 -7.47 -18.78 1.09
N PRO A 136 -7.13 -19.52 2.17
CA PRO A 136 -8.10 -20.43 2.80
C PRO A 136 -9.31 -19.68 3.36
N LEU A 137 -9.10 -18.49 3.93
CA LEU A 137 -10.16 -17.64 4.47
C LEU A 137 -11.10 -17.13 3.36
N ALA A 138 -10.55 -16.82 2.18
CA ALA A 138 -11.32 -16.37 1.05
C ALA A 138 -12.18 -17.51 0.47
N ILE A 139 -11.61 -18.71 0.37
CA ILE A 139 -12.33 -19.92 -0.04
C ILE A 139 -13.47 -20.24 0.94
N GLU A 140 -13.20 -20.24 2.25
CA GLU A 140 -14.22 -20.48 3.28
C GLU A 140 -15.36 -19.45 3.17
N ARG A 141 -15.02 -18.16 3.07
CA ARG A 141 -16.00 -17.08 2.89
C ARG A 141 -16.84 -17.29 1.63
N PHE A 142 -16.22 -17.70 0.54
CA PHE A 142 -16.89 -17.95 -0.74
C PHE A 142 -17.87 -19.13 -0.66
N GLU A 143 -17.47 -20.26 -0.08
CA GLU A 143 -18.35 -21.42 0.09
C GLU A 143 -19.53 -21.12 1.03
N LYS A 144 -19.31 -20.33 2.08
CA LYS A 144 -20.39 -19.85 2.96
C LYS A 144 -21.42 -19.01 2.19
N TYR A 145 -20.97 -18.10 1.32
CA TYR A 145 -21.87 -17.31 0.49
C TYR A 145 -22.68 -18.18 -0.49
N LYS A 146 -22.04 -19.16 -1.14
CA LYS A 146 -22.76 -20.10 -2.02
C LYS A 146 -23.80 -20.94 -1.30
N ALA A 147 -23.49 -21.40 -0.09
CA ALA A 147 -24.44 -22.15 0.73
C ALA A 147 -25.67 -21.29 1.09
N GLN A 148 -25.45 -20.03 1.48
CA GLN A 148 -26.53 -19.07 1.78
C GLN A 148 -27.39 -18.76 0.53
N GLU A 149 -26.76 -18.54 -0.62
CA GLU A 149 -27.47 -18.33 -1.88
C GLU A 149 -28.34 -19.54 -2.24
N LYS A 150 -27.84 -20.76 -2.03
CA LYS A 150 -28.61 -22.00 -2.21
C LYS A 150 -29.83 -22.06 -1.28
N GLU A 151 -29.69 -21.69 -0.01
CA GLU A 151 -30.80 -21.67 0.96
C GLU A 151 -31.86 -20.59 0.65
N LEU A 152 -31.45 -19.45 0.09
CA LEU A 152 -32.37 -18.39 -0.33
C LEU A 152 -33.12 -18.78 -1.62
N ASN A 153 -32.46 -19.53 -2.50
CA ASN A 153 -33.03 -20.00 -3.76
C ASN A 153 -33.78 -21.34 -3.66
N THR A 154 -33.73 -22.04 -2.51
CA THR A 154 -34.64 -23.15 -2.26
C THR A 154 -36.06 -22.65 -2.07
N SER A 155 -36.99 -23.22 -2.83
CA SER A 155 -38.41 -22.85 -2.84
C SER A 155 -39.00 -22.88 -1.42
N PRO A 156 -39.86 -21.91 -1.04
CA PRO A 156 -40.59 -21.94 0.23
C PRO A 156 -41.38 -23.25 0.43
N PHE A 157 -41.83 -23.88 -0.67
CA PHE A 157 -42.57 -25.14 -0.66
C PHE A 157 -41.70 -26.36 -0.34
N GLU A 158 -40.37 -26.28 -0.56
CA GLU A 158 -39.40 -27.29 -0.15
C GLU A 158 -38.91 -27.05 1.28
N ARG A 159 -38.83 -25.78 1.72
CA ARG A 159 -38.38 -25.38 3.07
C ARG A 159 -39.44 -25.65 4.15
N TYR A 160 -40.72 -25.45 3.84
CA TYR A 160 -41.85 -25.73 4.72
C TYR A 160 -42.69 -26.84 4.09
N GLY A 161 -42.13 -28.05 4.11
CA GLY A 161 -42.62 -29.20 3.36
C GLY A 161 -44.14 -29.32 3.32
N LYS A 162 -44.67 -29.45 2.11
CA LYS A 162 -45.94 -30.11 1.78
C LYS A 162 -47.00 -30.00 2.88
N THR A 163 -47.66 -28.85 3.00
CA THR A 163 -49.07 -28.87 3.44
C THR A 163 -49.84 -29.67 2.40
N LYS A 164 -50.10 -30.95 2.73
CA LYS A 164 -51.06 -31.79 2.01
C LYS A 164 -52.40 -31.05 2.05
N TRP A 165 -52.85 -30.62 0.88
CA TRP A 165 -54.27 -30.33 0.64
C TRP A 165 -55.03 -31.66 0.57
#